data_AF-M1BFM1-F1
#
_entry.id   AF-M1BFM1-F1
#
_cell.length_a   1.000
_cell.length_b   1.000
_cell.length_c   1.000
_cell.angle_alpha   90.00
_cell.angle_beta   90.00
_cell.angle_gamma   90.00
#
_symmetry.space_group_name_H-M   'P 1'
#
loop_
_entity.id
_entity.type
_entity.pdbx_description
1 polymer ?
#
loop_
_entity_poly.entity_id
_entity_poly.type
_entity_poly.pdbx_seq_one_letter_code
_entity_poly.pdbx_strand_id
1 'polypeptide(L)'
;MENLLTTYEFQFWTDDFIIPNTINLNNNPSTSPLFLIEFRIQEFLQYLPEGGDSTVEEPRGPFIVKSFFLPSNAVIGDDDNNICEILSYLGVPLDRMPTVIGDISSFARSMMAQPANFGRPLLPIVVAIEVYTCNPRDLEIAHQRKYGFIPEIEEEDKPMDKRRRID
;
A
#
# COMPACT_ATOMS: atom_id res chain seq x y z
N MET A 1 -3.01 -19.68 17.29
CA MET A 1 -3.34 -18.66 16.28
C MET A 1 -2.08 -17.84 16.12
N GLU A 2 -1.42 -17.88 14.97
CA GLU A 2 -0.22 -17.07 14.73
C GLU A 2 -0.63 -15.60 14.62
N ASN A 3 0.06 -14.71 15.34
CA ASN A 3 -0.15 -13.27 15.23
C ASN A 3 0.50 -12.79 13.93
N LEU A 4 -0.28 -12.69 12.87
CA LEU A 4 0.14 -12.08 11.62
C LEU A 4 0.12 -10.56 11.74
N LEU A 5 1.15 -9.91 11.19
CA LEU A 5 1.19 -8.48 10.99
C LEU A 5 0.48 -8.16 9.67
N THR A 6 -0.32 -7.11 9.64
CA THR A 6 -0.98 -6.61 8.42
C THR A 6 -0.58 -5.16 8.18
N THR A 7 -0.10 -4.86 6.97
CA THR A 7 0.24 -3.50 6.52
C THR A 7 -0.51 -3.17 5.23
N TYR A 8 -0.74 -1.88 5.02
CA TYR A 8 -1.46 -1.35 3.88
C TYR A 8 -0.56 -0.35 3.16
N GLU A 9 -0.40 -0.54 1.86
CA GLU A 9 0.27 0.40 0.98
C GLU A 9 -0.71 0.97 -0.04
N PHE A 10 -0.54 2.26 -0.36
CA PHE A 10 -1.47 3.01 -1.19
C PHE A 10 -0.71 3.66 -2.35
N GLN A 11 -1.24 3.52 -3.56
CA GLN A 11 -0.69 4.17 -4.75
C GLN A 11 -1.81 4.87 -5.53
N PHE A 12 -1.49 6.03 -6.11
CA PHE A 12 -2.46 6.91 -6.77
C PHE A 12 -1.97 7.30 -8.16
N TRP A 13 -2.82 7.15 -9.17
CA TRP A 13 -2.53 7.61 -10.53
C TRP A 13 -3.79 7.94 -11.31
N THR A 14 -3.62 8.48 -12.51
CA THR A 14 -4.71 8.77 -13.45
C THR A 14 -4.69 7.75 -14.58
N ASP A 15 -5.84 7.23 -14.96
CA ASP A 15 -5.97 6.26 -16.05
C ASP A 15 -7.22 6.56 -16.88
N ASP A 16 -7.09 7.10 -18.09
CA ASP A 16 -8.28 7.40 -18.91
C ASP A 16 -8.97 6.12 -19.41
N PHE A 17 -8.32 4.96 -19.37
CA PHE A 17 -8.91 3.69 -19.79
C PHE A 17 -9.99 3.17 -18.84
N ILE A 18 -10.06 3.69 -17.60
CA ILE A 18 -11.12 3.29 -16.66
C ILE A 18 -12.46 3.98 -16.98
N ILE A 19 -12.48 5.00 -17.84
CA ILE A 19 -13.71 5.69 -18.24
C ILE A 19 -14.50 4.77 -19.19
N PRO A 20 -15.72 4.32 -18.82
CA PRO A 20 -16.51 3.47 -19.71
C PRO A 20 -16.90 4.21 -20.99
N ASN A 21 -16.68 3.55 -22.14
CA ASN A 21 -17.00 4.08 -23.47
C ASN A 21 -18.49 4.47 -23.66
N THR A 22 -19.37 3.99 -22.78
CA THR A 22 -20.82 4.23 -22.84
C THR A 22 -21.26 5.51 -22.13
N ILE A 23 -20.37 6.21 -21.41
CA ILE A 23 -20.75 7.43 -20.68
C ILE A 23 -20.83 8.60 -21.64
N ASN A 24 -22.06 9.07 -21.90
CA ASN A 24 -22.28 10.33 -22.58
C ASN A 24 -22.22 11.49 -21.58
N LEU A 25 -21.03 12.10 -21.46
CA LEU A 25 -20.79 13.23 -20.55
C LEU A 25 -21.47 14.54 -21.00
N ASN A 26 -22.03 14.60 -22.22
CA ASN A 26 -22.69 15.80 -22.75
C ASN A 26 -24.05 16.10 -22.12
N ASN A 27 -24.61 15.18 -21.32
CA ASN A 27 -25.96 15.31 -20.75
C ASN A 27 -25.99 15.76 -19.28
N ASN A 28 -24.83 15.99 -18.64
CA ASN A 28 -24.78 16.40 -17.24
C ASN A 28 -24.35 17.88 -17.12
N PRO A 29 -25.28 18.82 -16.87
CA PRO A 29 -24.98 20.25 -16.77
C PRO A 29 -24.34 20.64 -15.42
N SER A 30 -23.73 19.68 -14.71
CA SER A 30 -23.05 19.96 -13.43
C SER A 30 -21.91 20.95 -13.67
N THR A 31 -21.92 22.05 -12.93
CA THR A 31 -20.86 23.08 -12.96
C THR A 31 -19.54 22.60 -12.37
N SER A 32 -19.54 21.46 -11.67
CA SER A 32 -18.38 20.89 -10.99
C SER A 32 -18.00 19.55 -11.61
N PRO A 33 -16.69 19.29 -11.82
CA PRO A 33 -16.22 18.04 -12.39
C PRO A 33 -16.60 16.86 -11.50
N LEU A 34 -16.87 15.71 -12.12
CA LEU A 34 -17.01 14.44 -11.42
C LEU A 34 -15.65 13.75 -11.33
N PHE A 35 -15.38 13.06 -10.23
CA PHE A 35 -14.31 12.08 -10.14
C PHE A 35 -14.88 10.68 -10.39
N LEU A 36 -14.23 9.93 -11.26
CA LEU A 36 -14.39 8.47 -11.34
C LEU A 36 -13.23 7.87 -10.57
N ILE A 37 -13.49 7.33 -9.38
CA ILE A 37 -12.46 6.72 -8.53
C ILE A 37 -12.58 5.20 -8.66
N GLU A 38 -11.54 4.56 -9.18
CA GLU A 38 -11.41 3.11 -9.22
C GLU A 38 -10.45 2.62 -8.14
N PHE A 39 -10.97 1.84 -7.20
CA PHE A 39 -10.19 1.11 -6.22
C PHE A 39 -9.77 -0.24 -6.78
N ARG A 40 -8.46 -0.52 -6.70
CA ARG A 40 -7.84 -1.78 -7.09
C ARG A 40 -7.18 -2.37 -5.84
N ILE A 41 -7.69 -3.51 -5.34
CA ILE A 41 -7.20 -4.11 -4.10
C ILE A 41 -6.59 -5.46 -4.40
N GLN A 42 -5.35 -5.65 -3.94
CA GLN A 42 -4.63 -6.92 -3.99
C GLN A 42 -4.10 -7.26 -2.61
N GLU A 43 -4.42 -8.45 -2.11
CA GLU A 43 -3.83 -8.98 -0.90
C GLU A 43 -2.57 -9.78 -1.25
N PHE A 44 -1.57 -9.71 -0.38
CA PHE A 44 -0.32 -10.45 -0.49
C PHE A 44 0.01 -11.16 0.83
N LEU A 45 0.51 -12.38 0.71
CA LEU A 45 1.21 -13.05 1.79
C LEU A 45 2.71 -12.82 1.58
N GLN A 46 3.35 -12.20 2.57
CA GLN A 46 4.79 -12.03 2.60
C GLN A 46 5.38 -13.02 3.62
N TYR A 47 6.31 -13.85 3.16
CA TYR A 47 6.90 -14.92 3.97
C TYR A 47 8.38 -15.14 3.64
N LEU A 48 9.12 -15.76 4.55
CA LEU A 48 10.51 -16.14 4.32
C LEU A 48 10.58 -17.59 3.82
N PRO A 49 10.95 -17.84 2.55
CA PRO A 49 11.11 -19.21 2.07
C PRO A 49 12.24 -19.94 2.82
N GLU A 50 12.09 -21.26 2.93
CA GLU A 50 13.10 -22.11 3.57
C GLU A 50 14.43 -21.99 2.83
N GLY A 51 15.49 -21.60 3.56
CA GLY A 51 16.81 -21.35 3.00
C GLY A 51 16.99 -20.03 2.23
N GLY A 52 15.98 -19.15 2.18
CA GLY A 52 16.09 -17.83 1.54
C GLY A 52 16.58 -16.72 2.48
N ASP A 53 17.26 -15.71 1.94
CA ASP A 53 17.75 -14.55 2.72
C ASP A 53 16.83 -13.32 2.62
N SER A 54 15.73 -13.43 1.89
CA SER A 54 14.77 -12.34 1.65
C SER A 54 13.34 -12.86 1.63
N THR A 55 12.41 -12.02 2.04
CA THR A 55 10.98 -12.33 1.98
C THR A 55 10.49 -12.34 0.54
N VAL A 56 9.56 -13.24 0.26
CA VAL A 56 8.85 -13.35 -1.00
C VAL A 56 7.41 -12.90 -0.79
N GLU A 57 6.84 -12.25 -1.80
CA GLU A 57 5.45 -11.82 -1.84
C GLU A 57 4.67 -12.71 -2.80
N GLU A 58 3.57 -13.28 -2.32
CA GLU A 58 2.67 -14.10 -3.11
C GLU A 58 1.27 -13.49 -3.06
N PRO A 59 0.61 -13.26 -4.22
CA PRO A 59 -0.75 -12.74 -4.22
C PRO A 59 -1.69 -13.73 -3.53
N ARG A 60 -2.50 -13.21 -2.61
CA ARG A 60 -3.59 -13.92 -1.96
C ARG A 60 -4.94 -13.41 -2.44
N GLY A 61 -5.87 -14.34 -2.59
CA GLY A 61 -7.25 -14.03 -2.90
C GLY A 61 -7.46 -13.42 -4.31
N PRO A 62 -8.69 -13.01 -4.61
CA PRO A 62 -9.01 -12.37 -5.87
C PRO A 62 -8.52 -10.91 -5.90
N PHE A 63 -8.11 -10.46 -7.09
CA PHE A 63 -7.94 -9.04 -7.36
C PHE A 63 -9.32 -8.34 -7.40
N ILE A 64 -9.53 -7.36 -6.53
CA ILE A 64 -10.82 -6.66 -6.41
C ILE A 64 -10.73 -5.32 -7.15
N VAL A 65 -11.68 -5.07 -8.04
CA VAL A 65 -11.84 -3.78 -8.72
C VAL A 65 -13.22 -3.21 -8.47
N LYS A 66 -13.29 -1.97 -8.00
CA LYS A 66 -14.54 -1.25 -7.74
C LYS A 66 -14.41 0.21 -8.12
N SER A 67 -15.36 0.71 -8.90
CA SER A 67 -15.35 2.08 -9.39
C SER A 67 -16.56 2.86 -8.88
N PHE A 68 -16.34 4.10 -8.46
CA PHE A 68 -17.35 4.97 -7.86
C PHE A 68 -17.32 6.35 -8.52
N PHE A 69 -18.50 6.91 -8.79
CA PHE A 69 -18.62 8.30 -9.22
C PHE A 69 -18.87 9.17 -8.00
N LEU A 70 -18.00 10.17 -7.81
CA LEU A 70 -18.12 11.14 -6.73
C LEU A 70 -18.06 12.56 -7.28
N PRO A 71 -18.91 13.48 -6.82
CA PRO A 71 -18.79 14.88 -7.18
C PRO A 71 -17.52 15.47 -6.55
N SER A 72 -16.90 16.46 -7.20
CA SER A 72 -15.60 16.99 -6.73
C SER A 72 -15.63 17.55 -5.31
N ASN A 73 -16.76 18.12 -4.87
CA ASN A 73 -16.93 18.59 -3.51
C ASN A 73 -16.88 17.45 -2.48
N ALA A 74 -17.34 16.24 -2.84
CA ALA A 74 -17.32 15.05 -1.98
C ALA A 74 -15.96 14.34 -1.91
N VAL A 75 -14.97 14.83 -2.67
CA VAL A 75 -13.60 14.30 -2.71
C VAL A 75 -12.61 15.31 -2.17
N ILE A 76 -12.88 16.60 -2.32
CA ILE A 76 -12.00 17.68 -1.87
C ILE A 76 -12.28 18.06 -0.40
N GLY A 77 -13.48 17.76 0.11
CA GLY A 77 -13.79 17.88 1.52
C GLY A 77 -13.09 16.76 2.30
N ASP A 78 -12.17 17.11 3.21
CA ASP A 78 -11.46 16.13 4.03
C ASP A 78 -12.38 15.44 5.09
N ASP A 79 -13.70 15.72 5.09
CA ASP A 79 -14.73 15.26 6.04
C ASP A 79 -15.84 14.38 5.37
N ASP A 80 -15.60 13.80 4.20
CA ASP A 80 -16.67 13.17 3.43
C ASP A 80 -17.04 11.74 3.88
N ASN A 81 -18.24 11.61 4.46
CA ASN A 81 -18.89 10.33 4.80
C ASN A 81 -18.91 9.35 3.60
N ASN A 82 -18.97 9.86 2.36
CA ASN A 82 -19.02 9.03 1.16
C ASN A 82 -17.74 8.20 0.96
N ILE A 83 -16.56 8.81 1.13
CA ILE A 83 -15.29 8.08 0.98
C ILE A 83 -15.12 7.12 2.16
N CYS A 84 -15.49 7.53 3.38
CA CYS A 84 -15.50 6.64 4.55
C CYS A 84 -16.37 5.40 4.34
N GLU A 85 -17.58 5.56 3.80
CA GLU A 85 -18.48 4.44 3.48
C GLU A 85 -17.89 3.50 2.42
N ILE A 86 -17.27 4.06 1.37
CA ILE A 86 -16.59 3.27 0.34
C ILE A 86 -15.41 2.49 0.93
N LEU A 87 -14.54 3.13 1.71
CA LEU A 87 -13.40 2.48 2.36
C LEU A 87 -13.86 1.40 3.34
N SER A 88 -14.94 1.63 4.08
CA SER A 88 -15.57 0.65 4.95
C SER A 88 -16.10 -0.55 4.17
N TYR A 89 -16.79 -0.30 3.05
CA TYR A 89 -17.29 -1.35 2.14
C TYR A 89 -16.14 -2.20 1.55
N LEU A 90 -14.99 -1.57 1.30
CA LEU A 90 -13.79 -2.23 0.80
C LEU A 90 -12.97 -2.94 1.90
N GLY A 91 -13.39 -2.85 3.17
CA GLY A 91 -12.71 -3.51 4.28
C GLY A 91 -11.42 -2.83 4.73
N VAL A 92 -11.22 -1.55 4.38
CA VAL A 92 -10.07 -0.76 4.87
C VAL A 92 -10.25 -0.49 6.37
N PRO A 93 -9.23 -0.68 7.22
CA PRO A 93 -9.33 -0.41 8.66
C PRO A 93 -9.60 1.06 8.98
N LEU A 94 -10.39 1.30 10.02
CA LEU A 94 -10.78 2.65 10.47
C LEU A 94 -9.58 3.54 10.81
N ASP A 95 -8.50 2.98 11.36
CA ASP A 95 -7.27 3.71 11.67
C ASP A 95 -6.51 4.18 10.42
N ARG A 96 -6.77 3.57 9.26
CA ARG A 96 -6.14 3.92 7.98
C ARG A 96 -6.97 4.86 7.13
N MET A 97 -8.29 4.90 7.32
CA MET A 97 -9.19 5.71 6.49
C MET A 97 -8.81 7.19 6.43
N PRO A 98 -8.46 7.89 7.53
CA PRO A 98 -8.15 9.32 7.46
C PRO A 98 -6.95 9.64 6.55
N THR A 99 -5.92 8.79 6.59
CA THR A 99 -4.74 8.96 5.72
C THR A 99 -5.12 8.79 4.26
N VAL A 100 -5.86 7.73 3.93
CA VAL A 100 -6.28 7.45 2.54
C VAL A 100 -7.18 8.54 2.00
N ILE A 101 -8.12 9.03 2.82
CA ILE A 101 -9.00 10.16 2.45
C ILE A 101 -8.14 11.39 2.14
N GLY A 102 -7.23 11.76 3.03
CA GLY A 102 -6.34 12.90 2.84
C GLY A 102 -5.49 12.79 1.56
N ASP A 103 -4.98 11.59 1.26
CA ASP A 103 -4.19 11.32 0.05
C ASP A 103 -5.05 11.41 -1.22
N ILE A 104 -6.26 10.84 -1.22
CA ILE A 104 -7.23 10.98 -2.32
C ILE A 104 -7.56 12.46 -2.55
N SER A 105 -7.89 13.20 -1.49
CA SER A 105 -8.24 14.62 -1.57
C SER A 105 -7.06 15.46 -2.06
N SER A 106 -5.84 15.17 -1.61
CA SER A 106 -4.60 15.83 -2.07
C SER A 106 -4.35 15.56 -3.56
N PHE A 107 -4.49 14.30 -3.99
CA PHE A 107 -4.32 13.90 -5.39
C PHE A 107 -5.38 14.53 -6.29
N ALA A 108 -6.66 14.51 -5.88
CA ALA A 108 -7.78 15.13 -6.57
C ALA A 108 -7.59 16.64 -6.76
N ARG A 109 -7.15 17.36 -5.71
CA ARG A 109 -6.79 18.78 -5.77
C ARG A 109 -5.66 19.02 -6.78
N SER A 110 -4.63 18.19 -6.75
CA SER A 110 -3.49 18.27 -7.66
C SER A 110 -3.91 18.06 -9.12
N MET A 111 -4.78 17.08 -9.38
CA MET A 111 -5.35 16.84 -10.71
C MET A 111 -6.17 18.03 -11.21
N MET A 112 -7.05 18.58 -10.37
CA MET A 112 -7.89 19.72 -10.76
C MET A 112 -7.06 20.98 -11.03
N ALA A 113 -5.92 21.13 -10.39
CA ALA A 113 -5.00 22.26 -10.63
C ALA A 113 -4.23 22.13 -11.95
N GLN A 114 -4.20 20.96 -12.61
CA GLN A 114 -3.51 20.77 -13.87
C GLN A 114 -4.31 21.40 -15.04
N PRO A 115 -3.67 22.26 -15.87
CA PRO A 115 -4.37 22.91 -16.99
C PRO A 115 -4.99 21.93 -18.00
N ALA A 116 -4.39 20.76 -18.20
CA ALA A 116 -4.92 19.71 -19.08
C ALA A 116 -6.28 19.16 -18.62
N ASN A 117 -6.64 19.36 -17.35
CA ASN A 117 -7.88 18.90 -16.75
C ASN A 117 -8.96 20.00 -16.71
N PHE A 118 -8.66 21.21 -17.14
CA PHE A 118 -9.63 22.30 -17.15
C PHE A 118 -10.78 22.02 -18.12
N GLY A 119 -12.02 22.17 -17.63
CA GLY A 119 -13.22 21.91 -18.41
C GLY A 119 -13.50 20.42 -18.68
N ARG A 120 -12.68 19.49 -18.16
CA ARG A 120 -13.01 18.07 -18.22
C ARG A 120 -14.20 17.79 -17.28
N PRO A 121 -15.29 17.23 -17.79
CA PRO A 121 -16.47 16.91 -16.95
C PRO A 121 -16.23 15.70 -16.04
N LEU A 122 -15.24 14.87 -16.35
CA LEU A 122 -14.88 13.68 -15.60
C LEU A 122 -13.36 13.56 -15.48
N LEU A 123 -12.89 13.29 -14.26
CA LEU A 123 -11.49 13.07 -13.93
C LEU A 123 -11.31 11.67 -13.34
N PRO A 124 -10.55 10.77 -14.00
CA PRO A 124 -10.33 9.43 -13.49
C PRO A 124 -9.19 9.41 -12.46
N ILE A 125 -9.44 8.77 -11.33
CA ILE A 125 -8.45 8.49 -10.27
C ILE A 125 -8.43 6.98 -10.06
N VAL A 126 -7.25 6.39 -10.04
CA VAL A 126 -7.06 5.01 -9.60
C VAL A 126 -6.38 5.03 -8.24
N VAL A 127 -6.93 4.26 -7.30
CA VAL A 127 -6.40 4.05 -5.96
C VAL A 127 -6.06 2.56 -5.85
N ALA A 128 -4.78 2.22 -5.86
CA ALA A 128 -4.35 0.87 -5.51
C ALA A 128 -4.18 0.75 -4.00
N ILE A 129 -4.68 -0.35 -3.46
CA ILE A 129 -4.54 -0.75 -2.07
C ILE A 129 -3.88 -2.13 -2.07
N GLU A 130 -2.65 -2.19 -1.58
CA GLU A 130 -1.92 -3.44 -1.41
C GLU A 130 -1.95 -3.81 0.07
N VAL A 131 -2.48 -4.99 0.38
CA VAL A 131 -2.64 -5.47 1.76
C VAL A 131 -1.65 -6.59 1.99
N TYR A 132 -0.61 -6.32 2.76
CA TYR A 132 0.44 -7.29 3.05
C TYR A 132 0.18 -7.94 4.40
N THR A 133 0.15 -9.27 4.42
CA THR A 133 0.11 -10.08 5.64
C THR A 133 1.41 -10.84 5.78
N CYS A 134 2.02 -10.83 6.96
CA CYS A 134 3.27 -11.56 7.18
C CYS A 134 3.38 -12.09 8.62
N ASN A 135 4.21 -13.12 8.80
CA ASN A 135 4.67 -13.51 10.12
C ASN A 135 5.80 -12.55 10.53
N PRO A 136 5.70 -11.81 11.65
CA PRO A 136 6.74 -10.89 12.07
C PRO A 136 8.11 -11.59 12.27
N ARG A 137 8.12 -12.88 12.62
CA ARG A 137 9.36 -13.66 12.74
C ARG A 137 10.09 -13.81 11.40
N ASP A 138 9.36 -13.94 10.30
CA ASP A 138 9.95 -14.08 8.98
C ASP A 138 10.68 -12.78 8.58
N LEU A 139 10.10 -11.63 8.92
CA LEU A 139 10.74 -10.32 8.74
C LEU A 139 11.99 -10.18 9.60
N GLU A 140 11.93 -10.56 10.87
CA GLU A 140 13.08 -10.53 11.80
C GLU A 140 14.24 -11.40 11.28
N ILE A 141 13.95 -12.64 10.87
CA ILE A 141 14.97 -13.55 10.36
C ILE A 141 15.55 -13.03 9.04
N ALA A 142 14.72 -12.53 8.12
CA ALA A 142 15.20 -11.95 6.87
C ALA A 142 16.13 -10.75 7.13
N HIS A 143 15.75 -9.87 8.07
CA HIS A 143 16.59 -8.75 8.49
C HIS A 143 17.92 -9.22 9.10
N GLN A 144 17.88 -10.21 10.00
CA GLN A 144 19.09 -10.77 10.62
C GLN A 144 20.04 -11.41 9.59
N ARG A 145 19.51 -12.16 8.61
CA ARG A 145 20.32 -12.77 7.54
C ARG A 145 20.95 -11.71 6.65
N LYS A 146 20.18 -10.68 6.30
CA LYS A 146 20.63 -9.62 5.38
C LYS A 146 21.65 -8.67 5.99
N TYR A 147 21.51 -8.34 7.28
CA TYR A 147 22.35 -7.34 7.94
C TYR A 147 23.35 -7.95 8.94
N GLY A 148 23.29 -9.26 9.17
CA GLY A 148 24.24 -10.04 9.96
C GLY A 148 24.07 -9.87 11.47
N PHE A 149 23.86 -10.98 12.18
CA PHE A 149 24.35 -11.09 13.56
C PHE A 149 25.82 -11.49 13.45
N ILE A 150 26.74 -10.70 14.01
CA ILE A 150 28.11 -11.15 14.27
C ILE A 150 28.03 -11.94 15.58
N PRO A 151 28.17 -13.27 15.61
CA PRO A 151 28.45 -13.94 16.88
C PRO A 151 29.83 -13.46 17.32
N GLU A 152 29.94 -12.91 18.53
CA GLU A 152 31.25 -12.83 19.19
C GLU A 152 31.80 -14.26 19.21
N ILE A 153 32.86 -14.48 18.45
CA ILE A 153 33.65 -15.69 18.58
C ILE A 153 34.26 -15.58 19.97
N GLU A 154 33.75 -16.34 20.94
CA GLU A 154 34.51 -16.65 22.14
C GLU A 154 35.79 -17.35 21.66
N GLU A 155 36.87 -16.59 21.52
CA GLU A 155 38.20 -17.18 21.39
C GLU A 155 38.43 -17.99 22.66
N GLU A 156 38.34 -19.32 22.54
CA GLU A 156 38.82 -20.23 23.57
C GLU A 156 40.25 -19.83 23.93
N ASP A 157 40.42 -19.34 25.15
CA ASP A 157 41.70 -19.07 25.80
C ASP A 157 42.59 -20.31 25.67
N LYS A 158 43.50 -20.30 24.69
CA LYS A 158 44.53 -21.32 24.58
C LYS A 158 45.41 -21.23 25.83
N PRO A 159 45.53 -22.29 26.65
CA PRO A 159 46.40 -22.25 27.80
C PRO A 159 47.86 -22.10 27.36
N MET A 160 48.54 -21.09 27.91
CA MET A 160 49.99 -20.88 27.79
C MET A 160 50.77 -22.14 28.16
N ASP A 161 51.45 -22.74 27.18
CA ASP A 161 52.39 -23.83 27.44
C ASP A 161 53.68 -23.27 28.08
N LYS A 162 53.79 -23.42 29.40
CA LYS A 162 55.00 -23.16 30.16
C LYS A 162 55.80 -24.45 30.25
N ARG A 163 57.00 -24.44 29.64
CA ARG A 163 58.27 -25.19 29.93
C ARG A 163 58.83 -25.75 28.62
N ARG A 164 60.11 -25.62 28.29
CA ARG A 164 61.28 -26.04 29.10
C ARG A 164 62.53 -25.21 28.75
N ARG A 165 63.20 -24.70 29.78
CA ARG A 165 64.66 -24.60 29.83
C ARG A 165 65.22 -26.02 29.95
N ILE A 166 66.25 -26.36 29.17
CA ILE A 166 67.35 -27.24 29.57
C ILE A 166 68.59 -26.73 28.81
N ASP A 167 69.59 -26.26 29.56
CA ASP A 167 71.00 -26.30 29.18
C ASP A 167 71.53 -27.73 29.38
#